data_AF-A0A932UCY0-F1
#
_entry.id   AF-A0A932UCY0-F1
#
_cell.length_a   1.000
_cell.length_b   1.000
_cell.length_c   1.000
_cell.angle_alpha   90.00
_cell.angle_beta   90.00
_cell.angle_gamma   90.00
#
_symmetry.space_group_name_H-M   'P 1'
#
loop_
_entity.id
_entity.type
_entity.pdbx_description
1 polymer ?
#
loop_
_entity_poly.entity_id
_entity_poly.type
_entity_poly.pdbx_seq_one_letter_code
_entity_poly.pdbx_strand_id
1 'polypeptide(L)'
;MRVYCAIMRGGTSKGVFFHEKDLPADPTLRDQVVLRIFGSPDKRQIDGLGGADLLTSKAVIIRPSSRPDADVDYLFGQVSVTEPEVDWSGLCGNLSAAVGPFAVDEGLIAAPEPVTSVRIYCPAFDRRIIAEVPVRDG
;
A
#
# COMPACT_ATOMS: atom_id res chain seq x y z
N MET A 1 -6.51 19.32 4.68
CA MET A 1 -6.30 18.57 3.42
C MET A 1 -7.01 17.23 3.55
N ARG A 2 -7.60 16.70 2.47
CA ARG A 2 -8.17 15.34 2.44
C ARG A 2 -7.24 14.46 1.60
N VAL A 3 -7.00 13.23 2.06
CA VAL A 3 -6.24 12.20 1.35
C VAL A 3 -7.15 10.97 1.28
N TYR A 4 -7.35 10.43 0.09
CA TYR A 4 -8.12 9.20 -0.07
C TYR A 4 -7.23 7.99 0.23
N CYS A 5 -7.79 7.02 0.95
CA CYS A 5 -7.08 5.80 1.30
C CYS A 5 -8.07 4.66 1.58
N ALA A 6 -7.60 3.44 1.45
CA ALA A 6 -8.28 2.24 1.94
C ALA A 6 -7.53 1.66 3.15
N ILE A 7 -8.24 1.03 4.07
CA ILE A 7 -7.64 0.22 5.13
C ILE A 7 -7.93 -1.24 4.80
N MET A 8 -6.88 -2.02 4.61
CA MET A 8 -7.02 -3.42 4.20
C MET A 8 -6.21 -4.34 5.10
N ARG A 9 -6.73 -5.55 5.31
CA ARG A 9 -5.96 -6.67 5.84
C ARG A 9 -5.29 -7.39 4.67
N GLY A 10 -3.97 -7.48 4.67
CA GLY A 10 -3.19 -8.32 3.76
C GLY A 10 -2.47 -9.39 4.56
N GLY A 11 -2.76 -10.67 4.28
CA GLY A 11 -2.25 -11.78 5.08
C GLY A 11 -2.61 -11.59 6.57
N THR A 12 -1.60 -11.62 7.44
CA THR A 12 -1.75 -11.36 8.88
C THR A 12 -1.44 -9.92 9.30
N SER A 13 -1.28 -8.99 8.35
CA SER A 13 -1.02 -7.56 8.61
C SER A 13 -2.20 -6.68 8.22
N LYS A 14 -2.25 -5.47 8.78
CA LYS A 14 -3.16 -4.40 8.38
C LYS A 14 -2.34 -3.25 7.82
N GLY A 15 -2.76 -2.70 6.69
CA GLY A 15 -2.10 -1.56 6.05
C GLY A 15 -3.08 -0.49 5.61
N VAL A 16 -2.57 0.74 5.47
CA VAL A 16 -3.27 1.84 4.82
C VAL A 16 -2.74 1.95 3.39
N PHE A 17 -3.64 1.81 2.43
CA PHE A 17 -3.37 1.79 1.00
C PHE A 17 -3.73 3.14 0.39
N PHE A 18 -2.83 3.68 -0.43
CA PHE A 18 -2.97 4.96 -1.11
C PHE A 18 -2.74 4.78 -2.60
N HIS A 19 -3.46 5.53 -3.43
CA HIS A 19 -2.94 5.82 -4.77
C HIS A 19 -1.81 6.84 -4.66
N GLU A 20 -0.76 6.69 -5.46
CA GLU A 20 0.36 7.64 -5.52
C GLU A 20 -0.13 9.07 -5.80
N LYS A 21 -1.14 9.23 -6.67
CA LYS A 21 -1.74 10.52 -7.04
C LYS A 21 -2.40 11.27 -5.87
N ASP A 22 -2.76 10.57 -4.80
CA ASP A 22 -3.43 11.15 -3.62
C ASP A 22 -2.42 11.62 -2.57
N LEU A 23 -1.13 11.38 -2.79
CA LEU A 23 -0.03 11.79 -1.94
C LEU A 23 0.82 12.89 -2.61
N PRO A 24 1.55 13.70 -1.83
CA PRO A 24 2.54 14.62 -2.37
C PRO A 24 3.60 13.90 -3.21
N ALA A 25 4.00 14.51 -4.33
CA ALA A 25 5.09 14.00 -5.17
C ALA A 25 6.47 14.19 -4.52
N ASP A 26 6.64 15.23 -3.69
CA ASP A 26 7.86 15.45 -2.92
C ASP A 26 7.98 14.37 -1.82
N PRO A 27 9.05 13.55 -1.80
CA PRO A 27 9.19 12.46 -0.85
C PRO A 27 9.20 12.91 0.62
N THR A 28 9.82 14.05 0.92
CA THR A 28 9.89 14.57 2.29
C THR A 28 8.50 15.00 2.78
N LEU A 29 7.73 15.70 1.95
CA LEU A 29 6.36 16.07 2.27
C LEU A 29 5.43 14.86 2.32
N ARG A 30 5.65 13.87 1.45
CA ARG A 30 4.92 12.59 1.47
C ARG A 30 5.11 11.88 2.79
N ASP A 31 6.33 11.76 3.28
CA ASP A 31 6.63 11.09 4.54
C ASP A 31 5.99 11.83 5.71
N GLN A 32 6.01 13.16 5.72
CA GLN A 32 5.30 13.96 6.72
C GLN A 32 3.79 13.70 6.69
N VAL A 33 3.17 13.63 5.51
CA VAL A 33 1.74 13.32 5.36
C VAL A 33 1.44 11.90 5.85
N VAL A 34 2.25 10.91 5.48
CA VAL A 34 2.09 9.52 5.93
C VAL A 34 2.22 9.43 7.45
N LEU A 35 3.24 10.04 8.06
CA LEU A 35 3.40 10.05 9.52
C LEU A 35 2.17 10.64 10.23
N ARG A 36 1.63 11.76 9.72
CA ARG A 36 0.40 12.37 10.25
C ARG A 36 -0.83 11.46 10.09
N ILE A 37 -0.96 10.75 8.98
CA ILE A 37 -2.06 9.79 8.77
C ILE A 37 -1.97 8.63 9.75
N PHE A 38 -0.76 8.17 10.09
CA PHE A 38 -0.55 7.08 11.03
C PHE A 38 -0.57 7.53 12.50
N GLY A 39 -0.50 8.83 12.78
CA GLY A 39 -0.41 9.36 14.15
C GLY A 39 0.98 9.16 14.75
N SER A 40 2.01 9.06 13.93
CA SER A 40 3.39 8.86 14.36
C SER A 40 4.17 10.18 14.41
N PRO A 41 5.12 10.32 15.35
CA PRO A 41 5.46 9.38 16.42
C PRO A 41 4.51 9.50 17.64
N ASP A 42 3.95 8.37 18.08
CA ASP A 42 3.21 8.22 19.33
C ASP A 42 3.06 6.72 19.63
N LYS A 43 3.44 6.28 20.84
CA LYS A 43 3.28 4.87 21.27
C LYS A 43 1.84 4.37 21.20
N ARG A 44 0.86 5.26 21.10
CA ARG A 44 -0.56 4.93 20.98
C ARG A 44 -1.11 5.16 19.57
N GLN A 45 -0.39 5.89 18.71
CA GLN A 45 -0.87 6.36 17.40
C GLN A 45 -2.29 6.96 17.47
N ILE A 46 -2.63 7.64 18.57
CA ILE A 46 -4.04 7.94 18.90
C ILE A 46 -4.66 9.01 18.01
N ASP A 47 -3.81 9.84 17.38
CA ASP A 47 -4.19 10.91 16.45
C ASP A 47 -4.02 10.47 14.98
N GLY A 48 -4.20 9.16 14.70
CA GLY A 48 -4.08 8.61 13.36
C GLY A 48 -4.72 7.22 13.19
N LEU A 49 -4.46 6.61 12.04
CA LEU A 49 -5.01 5.32 11.63
C LEU A 49 -4.11 4.12 12.00
N GLY A 50 -2.90 4.39 12.51
CA GLY A 50 -1.98 3.37 12.98
C GLY A 50 -2.54 2.61 14.18
N GLY A 51 -2.20 1.32 14.29
CA GLY A 51 -2.71 0.46 15.38
C GLY A 51 -1.77 0.29 16.56
N ALA A 52 -0.73 1.12 16.68
CA ALA A 52 0.30 1.06 17.72
C ALA A 52 1.06 -0.28 17.81
N ASP A 53 1.12 -1.02 16.69
CA ASP A 53 1.83 -2.29 16.56
C ASP A 53 2.50 -2.39 15.18
N LEU A 54 3.66 -3.05 15.10
CA LEU A 54 4.42 -3.20 13.86
C LEU A 54 3.60 -3.84 12.72
N LEU A 55 2.65 -4.74 13.04
CA LEU A 55 1.79 -5.42 12.09
C LEU A 55 0.63 -4.55 11.57
N THR A 56 0.39 -3.39 12.20
CA THR A 56 -0.73 -2.50 11.90
C THR A 56 -0.32 -1.05 11.63
N SER A 57 0.99 -0.76 11.59
CA SER A 57 1.59 0.53 11.24
C SER A 57 2.35 0.42 9.91
N LYS A 58 1.62 0.16 8.82
CA LYS A 58 2.19 -0.13 7.49
C LYS A 58 1.47 0.66 6.40
N ALA A 59 2.22 1.40 5.59
CA ALA A 59 1.73 2.13 4.43
C ALA A 59 1.98 1.34 3.14
N VAL A 60 1.05 1.44 2.20
CA VAL A 60 1.19 0.89 0.85
C VAL A 60 0.83 1.98 -0.15
N ILE A 61 1.71 2.23 -1.12
CA ILE A 61 1.45 3.17 -2.21
C ILE A 61 1.38 2.37 -3.50
N ILE A 62 0.26 2.53 -4.22
CA ILE A 62 -0.03 1.87 -5.49
C ILE A 62 -0.15 2.91 -6.59
N ARG A 63 0.34 2.56 -7.79
CA ARG A 63 0.10 3.32 -9.02
C ARG A 63 0.02 2.36 -10.21
N PRO A 64 -0.63 2.77 -11.32
CA PRO A 64 -0.47 2.06 -12.59
C PRO A 64 1.01 1.93 -12.96
N SER A 65 1.44 0.75 -13.39
CA SER A 65 2.82 0.56 -13.81
C SER A 65 3.07 1.23 -15.15
N SER A 66 4.24 1.85 -15.31
CA SER A 66 4.73 2.31 -16.62
C SER A 66 5.43 1.19 -17.40
N ARG A 67 5.50 -0.01 -16.83
CA ARG A 67 6.22 -1.15 -17.42
C ARG A 67 5.27 -2.01 -18.26
N PRO A 68 5.71 -2.58 -19.39
CA PRO A 68 4.87 -3.47 -20.19
C PRO A 68 4.62 -4.83 -19.52
N ASP A 69 5.44 -5.19 -18.54
CA ASP A 69 5.44 -6.48 -17.86
C ASP A 69 4.84 -6.46 -16.45
N ALA A 70 4.21 -5.34 -16.06
CA ALA A 70 3.48 -5.18 -14.82
C ALA A 70 2.22 -4.34 -15.05
N ASP A 71 1.21 -4.56 -14.22
CA ASP A 71 -0.04 -3.81 -14.26
C ASP A 71 -0.02 -2.66 -13.25
N VAL A 72 0.50 -2.93 -12.05
CA VAL A 72 0.64 -1.93 -10.98
C VAL A 72 2.02 -1.99 -10.33
N ASP A 73 2.48 -0.84 -9.84
CA ASP A 73 3.64 -0.75 -8.97
C ASP A 73 3.20 -0.71 -7.50
N TYR A 74 3.94 -1.43 -6.67
CA TYR A 74 3.72 -1.58 -5.23
C TYR A 74 4.94 -1.09 -4.45
N LEU A 75 4.74 -0.04 -3.65
CA LEU A 75 5.73 0.45 -2.69
C LEU A 75 5.22 0.24 -1.26
N PHE A 76 6.02 -0.45 -0.46
CA PHE A 76 5.74 -0.71 0.95
C PHE A 76 6.53 0.26 1.84
N GLY A 77 5.87 0.82 2.85
CA GLY A 77 6.48 1.64 3.89
C GLY A 77 6.18 1.09 5.27
N GLN A 78 7.22 0.75 6.04
CA GLN A 78 7.07 0.49 7.47
C GLN A 78 7.06 1.83 8.21
N VAL A 79 5.93 2.20 8.80
CA VAL A 79 5.82 3.45 9.57
C VAL A 79 6.23 3.15 11.00
N SER A 80 7.24 3.85 11.51
CA SER A 80 7.67 3.69 12.89
C SER A 80 6.59 4.21 13.85
N VAL A 81 6.38 3.50 14.95
CA VAL A 81 5.42 3.91 16.00
C VAL A 81 6.04 4.97 16.90
N THR A 82 7.34 4.87 17.17
CA THR A 82 8.05 5.70 18.16
C THR A 82 8.89 6.80 17.55
N GLU A 83 9.32 6.65 16.29
CA GLU A 83 10.18 7.60 15.60
C GLU A 83 9.43 8.26 14.43
N PRO A 84 9.77 9.51 14.06
CA PRO A 84 9.16 10.22 12.93
C PRO A 84 9.75 9.76 11.59
N GLU A 85 9.68 8.46 11.30
CA GLU A 85 10.27 7.86 10.11
C GLU A 85 9.34 6.87 9.40
N VAL A 86 9.51 6.77 8.08
CA VAL A 86 8.92 5.73 7.25
C VAL A 86 10.03 5.02 6.48
N ASP A 87 10.17 3.72 6.70
CA ASP A 87 11.14 2.89 5.98
C ASP A 87 10.51 2.32 4.70
N TRP A 88 10.91 2.88 3.57
CA TRP A 88 10.50 2.47 2.22
C TRP A 88 11.42 1.42 1.56
N SER A 89 12.46 0.98 2.26
CA SER A 89 13.46 0.06 1.71
C SER A 89 13.03 -1.41 1.76
N GLY A 90 11.89 -1.72 2.40
CA GLY A 90 11.41 -3.07 2.66
C GLY A 90 10.39 -3.61 1.65
N LEU A 91 10.12 -4.91 1.76
CA LEU A 91 8.93 -5.55 1.20
C LEU A 91 8.11 -6.17 2.32
N CYS A 92 6.80 -6.22 2.11
CA CYS A 92 5.91 -6.96 2.98
C CYS A 92 5.12 -7.99 2.16
N GLY A 93 5.45 -9.27 2.32
CA GLY A 93 4.73 -10.37 1.65
C GLY A 93 3.28 -10.53 2.12
N ASN A 94 2.97 -10.10 3.34
CA ASN A 94 1.60 -10.05 3.85
C ASN A 94 0.76 -9.02 3.08
N LEU A 95 1.25 -7.78 2.97
CA LEU A 95 0.49 -6.72 2.30
C LEU A 95 0.47 -6.86 0.78
N SER A 96 1.46 -7.52 0.17
CA SER A 96 1.38 -7.84 -1.27
C SER A 96 0.17 -8.72 -1.61
N ALA A 97 -0.36 -9.51 -0.66
CA ALA A 97 -1.56 -10.30 -0.86
C ALA A 97 -2.84 -9.45 -1.04
N ALA A 98 -2.85 -8.19 -0.58
CA ALA A 98 -3.97 -7.28 -0.73
C ALA A 98 -3.82 -6.32 -1.93
N VAL A 99 -2.65 -6.30 -2.59
CA VAL A 99 -2.41 -5.41 -3.75
C VAL A 99 -3.26 -5.81 -4.96
N GLY A 100 -3.37 -7.11 -5.24
CA GLY A 100 -4.22 -7.61 -6.32
C GLY A 100 -5.69 -7.20 -6.16
N PRO A 101 -6.34 -7.52 -5.02
CA PRO A 101 -7.69 -7.06 -4.72
C PRO A 101 -7.84 -5.54 -4.79
N PHE A 102 -6.92 -4.77 -4.19
CA PHE A 102 -6.96 -3.31 -4.28
C PHE A 102 -6.95 -2.81 -5.73
N ALA A 103 -6.11 -3.39 -6.60
CA ALA A 103 -6.03 -2.99 -8.00
C ALA A 103 -7.31 -3.30 -8.79
N VAL A 104 -8.00 -4.39 -8.45
CA VAL A 104 -9.32 -4.75 -9.02
C VAL A 104 -10.39 -3.77 -8.53
N ASP A 105 -10.55 -3.65 -7.21
CA ASP A 105 -11.61 -2.85 -6.58
C ASP A 105 -11.51 -1.35 -6.97
N GLU A 106 -10.29 -0.84 -7.16
CA GLU A 106 -10.04 0.55 -7.55
C GLU A 106 -10.04 0.77 -9.08
N GLY A 107 -10.34 -0.26 -9.87
CA GLY A 107 -10.41 -0.18 -11.33
C GLY A 107 -9.09 0.18 -12.00
N LEU A 108 -7.95 -0.18 -11.40
CA LEU A 108 -6.62 0.08 -11.97
C LEU A 108 -6.31 -0.85 -13.14
N ILE A 109 -7.02 -1.98 -13.22
CA ILE A 109 -6.85 -3.01 -14.24
C ILE A 109 -8.21 -3.51 -14.71
N ALA A 110 -8.24 -4.21 -15.84
CA ALA A 110 -9.39 -5.03 -16.20
C ALA A 110 -9.45 -6.27 -15.30
N ALA A 111 -10.65 -6.65 -14.85
CA ALA A 111 -10.87 -7.73 -13.90
C ALA A 111 -11.75 -8.84 -14.50
N PRO A 112 -11.22 -9.67 -15.43
CA PRO A 112 -11.97 -10.80 -15.96
C PRO A 112 -12.30 -11.84 -14.88
N GLU A 113 -13.54 -12.31 -14.90
CA GLU A 113 -13.99 -13.42 -14.06
C GLU A 113 -13.60 -14.80 -14.63
N PRO A 114 -13.50 -15.84 -13.79
CA PRO A 114 -13.69 -15.83 -12.32
C PRO A 114 -12.41 -15.52 -11.53
N VAL A 115 -11.26 -15.46 -12.21
CA VAL A 115 -9.96 -15.18 -11.61
C VAL A 115 -9.19 -14.21 -12.50
N THR A 116 -8.72 -13.12 -11.91
CA THR A 116 -7.88 -12.11 -12.54
C THR A 116 -6.43 -12.27 -12.09
N SER A 117 -5.52 -12.39 -13.05
CA SER A 117 -4.07 -12.40 -12.79
C SER A 117 -3.54 -10.96 -12.78
N VAL A 118 -2.99 -10.52 -11.65
CA VAL A 118 -2.44 -9.17 -11.44
C VAL A 118 -0.92 -9.23 -11.35
N ARG A 119 -0.23 -8.55 -12.27
CA ARG A 119 1.23 -8.46 -12.30
C ARG A 119 1.67 -7.23 -11.51
N ILE A 120 2.29 -7.47 -10.37
CA ILE A 120 2.69 -6.43 -9.40
C ILE A 120 4.20 -6.26 -9.47
N TYR A 121 4.65 -5.06 -9.82
CA TYR A 121 6.06 -4.70 -9.75
C TYR A 121 6.42 -4.08 -8.39
N CYS A 122 7.58 -4.43 -7.87
CA CYS A 122 8.10 -3.97 -6.59
C CYS A 122 9.37 -3.13 -6.83
N PRO A 123 9.27 -1.80 -6.97
CA PRO A 123 10.41 -0.96 -7.39
C PRO A 123 11.62 -1.05 -6.45
N ALA A 124 11.38 -1.13 -5.13
CA ALA A 124 12.44 -1.16 -4.13
C ALA A 124 13.39 -2.38 -4.25
N PHE A 125 12.97 -3.45 -4.92
CA PHE A 125 13.74 -4.70 -5.02
C PHE A 125 13.93 -5.19 -6.45
N ASP A 126 13.38 -4.47 -7.43
CA ASP A 126 13.28 -4.93 -8.82
C ASP A 126 12.75 -6.37 -8.91
N ARG A 127 11.60 -6.59 -8.26
CA ARG A 127 10.92 -7.89 -8.19
C ARG A 127 9.51 -7.81 -8.72
N ARG A 128 8.97 -8.97 -9.09
CA ARG A 128 7.61 -9.11 -9.59
C ARG A 128 6.87 -10.18 -8.81
N ILE A 129 5.61 -9.92 -8.57
CA ILE A 129 4.66 -10.82 -7.93
C ILE A 129 3.50 -10.99 -8.91
N ILE A 130 3.02 -12.21 -9.08
CA ILE A 130 1.78 -12.49 -9.79
C ILE A 130 0.76 -12.90 -8.75
N ALA A 131 -0.34 -12.17 -8.65
CA ALA A 131 -1.45 -12.47 -7.76
C ALA A 131 -2.65 -12.95 -8.57
N GLU A 132 -3.14 -14.15 -8.27
CA GLU A 132 -4.39 -14.67 -8.82
C GLU A 132 -5.53 -14.30 -7.87
N VAL A 133 -6.41 -13.41 -8.32
CA VAL A 133 -7.48 -12.82 -7.51
C VAL A 133 -8.82 -13.39 -7.97
N PRO A 134 -9.59 -14.08 -7.11
CA PRO A 134 -10.97 -14.43 -7.41
C PRO A 134 -11.81 -13.16 -7.54
N VAL A 135 -12.52 -13.00 -8.66
CA VAL A 135 -13.33 -11.82 -8.97
C VAL A 135 -14.77 -12.25 -9.23
N ARG A 136 -15.72 -11.42 -8.78
CA ARG A 136 -17.15 -11.58 -9.06
C ARG A 136 -17.85 -10.23 -8.98
N ASP A 137 -18.62 -9.93 -10.01
CA ASP A 137 -19.42 -8.71 -10.17
C ASP A 137 -18.56 -7.42 -10.26
N GLY A 138 -17.36 -7.57 -10.83
CA GLY A 138 -16.34 -6.52 -10.92
C GLY A 138 -15.65 -6.25 -9.60
#